data_AF-A0A0R2LUK7-F1
#
_entry.id   AF-A0A0R2LUK7-F1
#
_cell.length_a   1.000
_cell.length_b   1.000
_cell.length_c   1.000
_cell.angle_alpha   90.00
_cell.angle_beta   90.00
_cell.angle_gamma   90.00
#
_symmetry.space_group_name_H-M   'P 1'
#
loop_
_entity.id
_entity.type
_entity.pdbx_description
1 polymer ?
#
loop_
_entity_poly.entity_id
_entity_poly.type
_entity_poly.pdbx_seq_one_letter_code
_entity_poly.pdbx_strand_id
1 'polypeptide(L)'
;MPLEFVRQVPAQKALANQGIYNGMVGVSLLISQWVLSGRSQLLTTAIFLIFIVVVALFGSLTVKKEIFWLQGMPSLVALLVLLTLLI
;
A
#
# COMPACT_ATOMS: atom_id res chain seq x y z
N MET A 1 13.79 8.97 -11.15
CA MET A 1 14.05 8.18 -12.38
C MET A 1 14.49 9.12 -13.49
N PRO A 2 15.40 8.69 -14.39
CA PRO A 2 15.81 9.47 -15.56
C PRO A 2 14.63 9.75 -16.50
N LEU A 3 14.55 10.96 -17.04
CA LEU A 3 13.44 11.36 -17.94
C LEU A 3 13.40 10.54 -19.22
N GLU A 4 14.56 10.16 -19.75
CA GLU A 4 14.66 9.32 -20.95
C GLU A 4 14.00 7.95 -20.74
N PHE A 5 14.20 7.33 -19.58
CA PHE A 5 13.57 6.06 -19.22
C PHE A 5 12.04 6.19 -19.10
N VAL A 6 11.57 7.22 -18.38
CA VAL A 6 10.12 7.42 -18.14
C VAL A 6 9.36 7.73 -19.44
N ARG A 7 10.04 8.23 -20.48
CA ARG A 7 9.45 8.46 -21.80
C ARG A 7 9.33 7.20 -22.66
N GLN A 8 10.00 6.10 -22.31
CA GLN A 8 9.90 4.86 -23.06
C GLN A 8 8.51 4.22 -22.86
N VAL A 9 7.86 3.85 -23.96
CA VAL A 9 6.52 3.21 -23.94
C VAL A 9 6.49 1.95 -23.04
N PRO A 10 7.48 1.05 -23.06
CA PRO A 10 7.51 -0.10 -22.15
C PRO A 10 7.56 0.30 -20.67
N ALA A 11 8.34 1.32 -20.32
CA ALA A 11 8.44 1.81 -18.95
C ALA A 11 7.12 2.41 -18.47
N GLN A 12 6.44 3.20 -19.31
CA GLN A 12 5.11 3.74 -18.99
C GLN A 12 4.08 2.62 -18.76
N LYS A 13 4.05 1.60 -19.61
CA LYS A 13 3.17 0.44 -19.44
C LYS A 13 3.45 -0.30 -18.13
N ALA A 14 4.73 -0.55 -17.81
CA ALA A 14 5.12 -1.22 -16.58
C ALA A 14 4.74 -0.41 -15.33
N LEU A 15 5.03 0.89 -15.32
CA LEU A 15 4.68 1.80 -14.21
C LEU A 15 3.16 1.95 -14.05
N ALA A 16 2.40 2.02 -15.15
CA ALA A 16 0.95 2.04 -15.11
C ALA A 16 0.38 0.75 -14.51
N ASN A 17 0.90 -0.41 -14.93
CA ASN A 17 0.52 -1.70 -14.36
C ASN A 17 0.81 -1.76 -12.85
N GLN A 18 2.01 -1.32 -12.43
CA GLN A 18 2.36 -1.22 -11.01
C GLN A 18 1.40 -0.29 -10.24
N GLY A 19 1.01 0.82 -10.86
CA GLY A 19 -0.01 1.73 -10.31
C GLY A 19 -1.36 1.06 -10.09
N ILE A 20 -1.81 0.25 -11.05
CA ILE A 20 -3.05 -0.53 -10.92
C ILE A 20 -2.95 -1.56 -9.79
N TYR A 21 -1.86 -2.32 -9.67
CA TYR A 21 -1.68 -3.26 -8.55
C TYR A 21 -1.78 -2.55 -7.19
N ASN A 22 -1.09 -1.42 -7.04
CA ASN A 22 -1.15 -0.63 -5.80
C ASN A 22 -2.56 -0.07 -5.54
N GLY A 23 -3.24 0.41 -6.59
CA GLY A 23 -4.62 0.88 -6.51
C GLY A 23 -5.59 -0.21 -6.08
N MET A 24 -5.46 -1.42 -6.63
CA MET A 24 -6.31 -2.56 -6.30
C MET A 24 -6.11 -3.05 -4.86
N VAL A 25 -4.90 -2.93 -4.30
CA VAL A 25 -4.66 -3.15 -2.85
C VAL A 25 -5.48 -2.16 -2.02
N GLY A 26 -5.43 -0.87 -2.37
CA GLY A 26 -6.21 0.17 -1.68
C GLY A 26 -7.73 -0.04 -1.80
N VAL A 27 -8.22 -0.38 -3.00
CA VAL A 27 -9.62 -0.72 -3.24
C VAL A 27 -10.04 -1.95 -2.42
N SER A 28 -9.22 -2.98 -2.36
CA SER A 28 -9.51 -4.20 -1.58
C SER A 28 -9.59 -3.91 -0.09
N LEU A 29 -8.68 -3.08 0.43
CA LEU A 29 -8.71 -2.61 1.82
C LEU A 29 -10.03 -1.86 2.10
N LEU A 30 -10.43 -0.93 1.23
CA LEU A 30 -11.70 -0.21 1.38
C LEU A 30 -12.91 -1.14 1.31
N ILE A 31 -13.00 -1.98 0.28
CA ILE A 31 -14.11 -2.93 0.08
C ILE A 31 -14.28 -3.86 1.28
N SER A 32 -13.17 -4.36 1.84
CA SER A 32 -13.22 -5.24 3.01
C SER A 32 -13.90 -4.60 4.22
N GLN A 33 -13.95 -3.26 4.33
CA GLN A 33 -14.64 -2.57 5.42
C GLN A 33 -16.17 -2.65 5.33
N TRP A 34 -16.71 -2.88 4.13
CA TRP A 34 -18.16 -3.01 3.91
C TRP A 34 -18.60 -4.47 3.77
N VAL A 35 -17.70 -5.37 3.36
CA VAL A 35 -18.04 -6.79 3.08
C VAL A 35 -17.76 -7.70 4.28
N LEU A 36 -16.75 -7.38 5.09
CA LEU A 36 -16.39 -8.18 6.26
C LEU A 36 -16.85 -7.49 7.55
N SER A 37 -16.98 -8.26 8.63
CA SER A 37 -17.38 -7.73 9.94
C SER A 37 -16.66 -8.41 11.11
N GLY A 38 -16.45 -7.69 12.20
CA GLY A 38 -15.87 -8.25 13.43
C GLY A 38 -14.41 -8.65 13.26
N ARG A 39 -14.01 -9.77 13.86
CA ARG A 39 -12.58 -10.17 13.92
C ARG A 39 -11.97 -10.41 12.53
N SER A 40 -12.73 -10.95 11.58
CA SER A 40 -12.22 -11.18 10.22
C SER A 40 -11.90 -9.88 9.49
N GLN A 41 -12.76 -8.86 9.62
CA GLN A 41 -12.51 -7.52 9.11
C GLN A 41 -11.21 -6.93 9.67
N LEU A 42 -11.04 -6.98 11.00
CA LEU A 42 -9.83 -6.45 11.65
C LEU A 42 -8.56 -7.16 11.17
N LEU A 43 -8.58 -8.50 11.06
CA LEU A 43 -7.43 -9.26 10.57
C LEU A 43 -7.12 -8.97 9.10
N THR A 44 -8.14 -8.86 8.23
CA THR A 44 -7.94 -8.51 6.82
C THR A 44 -7.37 -7.10 6.68
N THR A 45 -7.87 -6.13 7.44
CA THR A 45 -7.29 -4.77 7.51
C THR A 45 -5.83 -4.83 7.94
N ALA A 46 -5.48 -5.59 8.98
CA ALA A 46 -4.11 -5.73 9.45
C ALA A 46 -3.18 -6.30 8.36
N ILE A 47 -3.62 -7.33 7.64
CA ILE A 47 -2.85 -7.94 6.54
C ILE A 47 -2.54 -6.91 5.45
N PHE A 48 -3.54 -6.14 5.01
CA PHE A 48 -3.32 -5.11 3.99
C PHE A 48 -2.41 -3.98 4.48
N LEU A 49 -2.58 -3.53 5.73
CA LEU A 49 -1.72 -2.50 6.31
C LEU A 49 -0.26 -2.98 6.42
N ILE A 50 -0.01 -4.20 6.86
CA ILE A 50 1.33 -4.80 6.88
C ILE A 50 1.93 -4.87 5.48
N PHE A 51 1.13 -5.30 4.50
CA PHE A 51 1.56 -5.34 3.09
C PHE A 51 1.98 -3.95 2.59
N ILE A 52 1.18 -2.91 2.86
CA ILE A 52 1.49 -1.53 2.49
C ILE A 52 2.76 -1.05 3.20
N VAL A 53 2.94 -1.34 4.50
CA VAL A 53 4.16 -0.96 5.24
C VAL A 53 5.40 -1.58 4.60
N VAL A 54 5.39 -2.89 4.30
CA VAL A 54 6.53 -3.58 3.69
C VAL A 54 6.86 -3.02 2.31
N VAL A 55 5.85 -2.85 1.46
CA VAL A 55 6.02 -2.28 0.11
C VAL A 55 6.53 -0.84 0.18
N ALA A 56 6.01 -0.04 1.12
CA ALA A 56 6.43 1.34 1.29
C ALA A 56 7.86 1.47 1.81
N LEU A 57 8.27 0.61 2.74
CA LEU A 57 9.66 0.55 3.21
C LEU A 57 10.60 0.24 2.06
N PHE A 58 10.34 -0.84 1.31
CA PHE A 58 11.17 -1.20 0.16
C PHE A 58 11.19 -0.10 -0.91
N GLY A 59 10.03 0.45 -1.27
CA GLY A 59 9.92 1.54 -2.24
C GLY A 59 10.61 2.82 -1.80
N SER A 60 10.60 3.12 -0.50
CA SER A 60 11.29 4.30 0.04
C SER A 60 12.81 4.21 -0.03
N LEU A 61 13.35 3.00 0.09
CA LEU A 61 14.78 2.72 0.01
C LEU A 61 15.27 2.64 -1.44
N THR A 62 14.42 2.20 -2.37
CA THR A 62 14.83 1.87 -3.75
C THR A 62 14.36 2.84 -4.81
N VAL A 63 13.22 3.51 -4.62
CA VAL A 63 12.57 4.36 -5.64
C VAL A 63 12.53 5.83 -5.22
N LYS A 64 11.87 6.15 -4.10
CA LYS A 64 11.71 7.53 -3.61
C LYS A 64 11.31 7.59 -2.14
N LYS A 65 12.01 8.38 -1.33
CA LYS A 65 11.78 8.47 0.13
C LYS A 65 10.34 8.88 0.49
N GLU A 66 9.68 9.66 -0.35
CA GLU A 66 8.31 10.14 -0.16
C GLU A 66 7.27 9.00 -0.15
N ILE A 67 7.60 7.82 -0.69
CA ILE A 67 6.73 6.63 -0.57
C ILE A 67 6.52 6.27 0.90
N PHE A 68 7.55 6.41 1.75
CA PHE A 68 7.39 6.19 3.18
C PHE A 68 6.39 7.19 3.78
N TRP A 69 6.52 8.47 3.48
CA TRP A 69 5.64 9.50 4.06
C TRP A 69 4.20 9.42 3.57
N LEU A 70 3.98 9.07 2.30
CA LEU A 70 2.65 9.03 1.69
C LEU A 70 1.93 7.69 1.87
N GLN A 71 2.66 6.57 2.03
CA GLN A 71 2.07 5.23 2.13
C GLN A 71 2.47 4.53 3.44
N GLY A 72 3.76 4.52 3.75
CA GLY A 72 4.31 3.80 4.91
C GLY A 72 3.85 4.36 6.26
N MET A 73 3.97 5.67 6.47
CA MET A 73 3.59 6.32 7.72
C MET A 73 2.09 6.22 8.01
N PRO A 74 1.17 6.54 7.08
CA PRO A 74 -0.26 6.36 7.32
C PRO A 74 -0.63 4.90 7.63
N SER A 75 -0.07 3.94 6.89
CA SER A 75 -0.35 2.52 7.12
C SER A 75 0.21 2.01 8.44
N LEU A 76 1.40 2.47 8.83
CA LEU A 76 2.01 2.13 10.12
C LEU A 76 1.20 2.67 11.30
N VAL A 77 0.79 3.94 11.23
CA VAL A 77 -0.06 4.56 12.27
C VAL A 77 -1.39 3.82 12.38
N ALA A 78 -2.05 3.55 11.24
CA ALA A 78 -3.30 2.78 11.23
C ALA A 78 -3.11 1.37 11.81
N LEU A 79 -2.00 0.70 11.51
CA LEU A 79 -1.70 -0.64 12.02
C LEU A 79 -1.52 -0.62 13.54
N LEU A 80 -0.77 0.35 14.07
CA LEU A 80 -0.55 0.49 15.51
C LEU A 80 -1.87 0.73 16.26
N VAL A 81 -2.76 1.56 15.71
CA VAL A 81 -4.12 1.77 16.27
C VAL A 81 -4.95 0.49 16.17
N LEU A 82 -4.92 -0.20 15.03
CA LEU A 82 -5.69 -1.43 14.85
C LEU A 82 -5.27 -2.54 15.82
N LEU A 83 -3.98 -2.63 16.16
CA LEU A 83 -3.48 -3.61 17.12
C LEU A 83 -4.10 -3.44 18.51
N THR A 84 -4.49 -2.23 18.93
CA THR A 84 -5.18 -2.03 20.22
C THR A 84 -6.62 -2.53 20.22
N LEU A 85 -7.21 -2.79 19.04
CA LEU A 85 -8.55 -3.33 18.88
C LEU A 85 -8.56 -4.86 18.73
N LEU A 86 -7.39 -5.46 18.48
CA LEU A 86 -7.23 -6.91 18.26
C LEU A 86 -6.87 -7.68 19.53
N ILE A 87 -6.35 -6.99 20.54
CA ILE A 87 -5.95 -7.50 21.85
C ILE A 87 -7.12 -7.33 22.81
#